data_AF-A0A1A3DC95-F1
#
_entry.id   AF-A0A1A3DC95-F1
#
_cell.length_a   1.000
_cell.length_b   1.000
_cell.length_c   1.000
_cell.angle_alpha   90.00
_cell.angle_beta   90.00
_cell.angle_gamma   90.00
#
_symmetry.space_group_name_H-M   'P 1'
#
loop_
_entity.id
_entity.type
_entity.pdbx_description
1 polymer ?
#
loop_
_entity_poly.entity_id
_entity_poly.type
_entity_poly.pdbx_seq_one_letter_code
_entity_poly.pdbx_strand_id
1 'polypeptide(L)'
;MRTARIIHVIRQIGSLAVTAVTAASTLNAYRPLARGGFPSLYSWMFGLVVTELPLQTLLTQLGGLVLTGRRLTRPVRIIAWVVAGLSAVGLLNLSRAGHRANVPLSEALDSGLGADRLTEATNLWRRPAGGGSAKTPGLLRMLRIYRDYAHDSDISYGEFGRANHLDIWRRPDLDPDGKAPVLFQIPGGAWTTGNKRGQAHPLMSHLAELGWICVAINYRHSPRNTWPDHIVDVKRALAWVKEHIAEYGGDPDFVVITGGSAGGHLSALAALTPNDPQFQPGFEDADTRVQAAVPFYGIYDFTRFDKTLHPMMPGLLIKSIIKQKPSTHRQTFEAASPVNHVRADAPPFFVLHGSNDSLAYVEQARTFVDQLRQISAQPVVYAELPFTQHAFDIFGSVRAAHTAVAVEQFLAEVYAAHLRADVVAAAPGAS
;
A
#
# COMPACT_ATOMS: atom_id res chain seq x y z
N MET A 1 29.33 17.43 -44.59
CA MET A 1 30.08 16.27 -44.06
C MET A 1 30.29 16.31 -42.54
N ARG A 2 30.74 17.42 -41.94
CA ARG A 2 31.00 17.54 -40.49
C ARG A 2 29.76 17.28 -39.60
N THR A 3 28.60 17.82 -39.97
CA THR A 3 27.33 17.64 -39.24
C THR A 3 26.85 16.19 -39.21
N ALA A 4 26.93 15.47 -40.33
CA ALA A 4 26.53 14.06 -40.41
C ALA A 4 27.41 13.15 -39.53
N ARG A 5 28.73 13.43 -39.49
CA ARG A 5 29.68 12.72 -38.61
C ARG A 5 29.38 12.98 -37.13
N ILE A 6 29.09 14.23 -36.77
CA ILE A 6 28.71 14.61 -35.40
C ILE A 6 27.41 13.88 -35.00
N ILE A 7 26.38 13.92 -35.84
CA ILE A 7 25.11 13.23 -35.60
C ILE A 7 25.32 11.72 -35.42
N HIS A 8 26.19 11.11 -36.22
CA HIS A 8 26.49 9.68 -36.12
C HIS A 8 27.13 9.32 -34.78
N VAL A 9 28.12 10.10 -34.32
CA VAL A 9 28.79 9.91 -33.02
C VAL A 9 27.81 10.09 -31.87
N ILE A 10 27.00 11.14 -31.89
CA ILE A 10 25.97 11.39 -30.87
C ILE A 10 25.02 10.20 -30.76
N ARG A 11 24.60 9.59 -31.87
CA ARG A 11 23.77 8.39 -31.87
C ARG A 11 24.45 7.19 -31.20
N GLN A 12 25.75 6.99 -31.42
CA GLN A 12 26.48 5.89 -30.78
C GLN A 12 26.55 6.07 -29.27
N ILE A 13 26.93 7.27 -28.82
CA ILE A 13 27.05 7.62 -27.40
C ILE A 13 25.67 7.50 -26.74
N GLY A 14 24.62 8.04 -27.37
CA GLY A 14 23.25 7.93 -26.87
C GLY A 14 22.80 6.48 -26.72
N SER A 15 23.12 5.61 -27.67
CA SER A 15 22.80 4.18 -27.56
C SER A 15 23.52 3.48 -26.41
N LEU A 16 24.80 3.78 -26.19
CA LEU A 16 25.56 3.21 -25.07
C LEU A 16 25.01 3.71 -23.73
N ALA A 17 24.64 4.98 -23.64
CA ALA A 17 23.99 5.54 -22.45
C ALA A 17 22.65 4.85 -22.14
N VAL A 18 21.77 4.68 -23.15
CA VAL A 18 20.50 3.94 -22.99
C VAL A 18 20.75 2.50 -22.56
N THR A 19 21.77 1.86 -23.14
CA THR A 19 22.16 0.48 -22.79
C THR A 19 22.61 0.38 -21.33
N ALA A 20 23.43 1.33 -20.86
CA ALA A 20 23.89 1.39 -19.47
C ALA A 20 22.73 1.65 -18.49
N VAL A 21 21.83 2.58 -18.82
CA VAL A 21 20.62 2.87 -18.01
C VAL A 21 19.75 1.63 -17.91
N THR A 22 19.52 0.92 -19.02
CA THR A 22 18.73 -0.32 -19.04
C THR A 22 19.30 -1.40 -18.12
N ALA A 23 20.61 -1.63 -18.20
CA ALA A 23 21.31 -2.56 -17.31
C ALA A 23 21.20 -2.12 -15.85
N ALA A 24 21.44 -0.85 -15.56
CA ALA A 24 21.36 -0.28 -14.22
C ALA A 24 19.93 -0.41 -13.64
N SER A 25 18.89 -0.11 -14.42
CA SER A 25 17.49 -0.26 -14.00
C SER A 25 17.14 -1.72 -13.69
N THR A 26 17.61 -2.67 -14.49
CA THR A 26 17.39 -4.11 -14.22
C THR A 26 18.10 -4.53 -12.93
N LEU A 27 19.38 -4.16 -12.75
CA LEU A 27 20.13 -4.47 -11.54
C LEU A 27 19.50 -3.81 -10.29
N ASN A 28 19.05 -2.57 -10.43
CA ASN A 28 18.39 -1.81 -9.37
C ASN A 28 17.10 -2.48 -8.86
N ALA A 29 16.38 -3.22 -9.72
CA ALA A 29 15.21 -3.99 -9.33
C ALA A 29 15.56 -5.21 -8.45
N TYR A 30 16.71 -5.85 -8.68
CA TYR A 30 17.18 -6.95 -7.82
C TYR A 30 17.71 -6.44 -6.49
N ARG A 31 18.42 -5.32 -6.51
CA ARG A 31 18.94 -4.66 -5.32
C ARG A 31 19.04 -3.17 -5.58
N PRO A 32 18.41 -2.30 -4.77
CA PRO A 32 18.48 -0.86 -4.95
C PRO A 32 19.94 -0.40 -5.02
N LEU A 33 20.30 0.32 -6.09
CA LEU A 33 21.67 0.80 -6.29
C LEU A 33 22.05 1.91 -5.31
N ALA A 34 21.05 2.64 -4.81
CA ALA A 34 21.19 3.55 -3.69
C ALA A 34 20.01 3.42 -2.73
N ARG A 35 20.32 3.40 -1.43
CA ARG A 35 19.30 3.38 -0.36
C ARG A 35 19.24 4.68 0.43
N GLY A 36 20.24 5.55 0.32
CA GLY A 36 20.30 6.80 1.09
C GLY A 36 20.32 8.07 0.22
N GLY A 37 19.78 9.15 0.78
CA GLY A 37 19.79 10.49 0.17
C GLY A 37 18.96 10.58 -1.11
N PHE A 38 19.13 11.66 -1.87
CA PHE A 38 18.41 11.84 -3.14
C PHE A 38 18.54 10.70 -4.17
N PRO A 39 19.68 9.98 -4.28
CA PRO A 39 19.80 8.84 -5.18
C PRO A 39 18.82 7.67 -4.89
N SER A 40 18.30 7.55 -3.68
CA SER A 40 17.30 6.52 -3.35
C SER A 40 15.96 6.75 -4.05
N LEU A 41 15.62 8.00 -4.40
CA LEU A 41 14.42 8.32 -5.20
C LEU A 41 14.50 7.74 -6.61
N TYR A 42 15.69 7.79 -7.22
CA TYR A 42 15.93 7.14 -8.51
C TYR A 42 15.83 5.62 -8.38
N SER A 43 16.43 5.06 -7.33
CA SER A 43 16.37 3.62 -7.07
C SER A 43 14.93 3.14 -6.85
N TRP A 44 14.12 3.91 -6.13
CA TRP A 44 12.71 3.64 -5.95
C TRP A 44 11.95 3.73 -7.28
N MET A 45 12.00 4.87 -7.97
CA MET A 45 11.18 5.12 -9.16
C MET A 45 11.44 4.10 -10.27
N PHE A 46 12.72 3.84 -10.59
CA PHE A 46 13.07 2.86 -11.61
C PHE A 46 12.88 1.43 -11.12
N GLY A 47 13.17 1.16 -9.85
CA GLY A 47 12.97 -0.16 -9.26
C GLY A 47 11.50 -0.57 -9.34
N LEU A 48 10.60 0.31 -8.89
CA LEU A 48 9.17 0.07 -8.86
C LEU A 48 8.61 -0.25 -10.26
N VAL A 49 8.94 0.55 -11.28
CA VAL A 49 8.47 0.30 -12.65
C VAL A 49 9.00 -1.05 -13.16
N VAL A 50 10.28 -1.35 -12.93
CA VAL A 50 10.92 -2.57 -13.44
C VAL A 50 10.39 -3.83 -12.73
N THR A 51 10.12 -3.78 -11.43
CA THR A 51 9.63 -4.93 -10.66
C THR A 51 8.14 -5.21 -10.91
N GLU A 52 7.34 -4.16 -11.13
CA GLU A 52 5.89 -4.28 -11.29
C GLU A 52 5.43 -4.35 -12.75
N LEU A 53 6.22 -3.81 -13.68
CA LEU A 53 5.97 -3.85 -15.13
C LEU A 53 7.18 -4.42 -15.92
N PRO A 54 7.72 -5.61 -15.56
CA PRO A 54 8.93 -6.14 -16.17
C PRO A 54 8.76 -6.47 -17.65
N LEU A 55 7.58 -6.98 -18.06
CA LEU A 55 7.31 -7.32 -19.46
C LEU A 55 7.15 -6.08 -20.34
N GLN A 56 6.51 -5.03 -19.82
CA GLN A 56 6.37 -3.74 -20.50
C GLN A 56 7.74 -3.06 -20.66
N THR A 57 8.58 -3.16 -19.63
CA THR A 57 9.97 -2.69 -19.67
C THR A 57 10.75 -3.44 -20.77
N LEU A 58 10.63 -4.78 -20.80
CA LEU A 58 11.27 -5.63 -21.81
C LEU A 58 10.82 -5.26 -23.23
N LEU A 59 9.51 -5.11 -23.45
CA LEU A 59 8.96 -4.74 -24.75
C LEU A 59 9.47 -3.37 -25.21
N THR A 60 9.50 -2.38 -24.31
CA THR A 60 9.98 -1.02 -24.60
C THR A 60 11.46 -1.04 -24.98
N GLN A 61 12.27 -1.80 -24.24
CA GLN A 61 13.69 -1.96 -24.46
C GLN A 61 14.00 -2.62 -25.81
N LEU A 62 13.35 -3.76 -26.11
CA LEU A 62 13.56 -4.47 -27.37
C LEU A 62 13.05 -3.65 -28.56
N GLY A 63 11.88 -3.02 -28.44
CA GLY A 63 11.33 -2.15 -29.47
C GLY A 63 12.26 -0.97 -29.80
N GLY A 64 12.78 -0.29 -28.77
CA GLY A 64 13.76 0.79 -28.93
C GLY A 64 15.03 0.34 -29.65
N LEU A 65 15.54 -0.85 -29.32
CA LEU A 65 16.74 -1.41 -29.95
C LEU A 65 16.50 -1.82 -31.41
N VAL A 66 15.33 -2.39 -31.73
CA VAL A 66 14.94 -2.72 -33.11
C VAL A 66 14.86 -1.46 -33.98
N LEU A 67 14.24 -0.39 -33.45
CA LEU A 67 14.05 0.88 -34.17
C LEU A 67 15.37 1.64 -34.42
N THR A 68 16.31 1.56 -33.48
CA THR A 68 17.55 2.37 -33.53
C THR A 68 18.77 1.58 -34.00
N GLY A 69 18.78 0.25 -33.81
CA GLY A 69 19.96 -0.60 -33.95
C GLY A 69 20.60 -0.59 -35.33
N ARG A 70 19.82 -0.44 -36.41
CA ARG A 70 20.35 -0.36 -37.79
C ARG A 70 21.24 0.86 -38.04
N ARG A 71 21.10 1.91 -37.22
CA ARG A 71 21.88 3.16 -37.33
C ARG A 71 23.17 3.12 -36.48
N LEU A 72 23.44 2.00 -35.82
CA LEU A 72 24.59 1.80 -34.95
C LEU A 72 25.74 1.09 -35.67
N THR A 73 26.97 1.40 -35.25
CA THR A 73 28.16 0.64 -35.64
C THR A 73 28.05 -0.81 -35.15
N ARG A 74 28.75 -1.75 -35.80
CA ARG A 74 28.71 -3.16 -35.42
C ARG A 74 29.08 -3.41 -33.94
N PRO A 75 30.15 -2.80 -33.38
CA PRO A 75 30.49 -3.01 -31.97
C PRO A 75 29.40 -2.50 -31.00
N VAL A 76 28.93 -1.28 -31.21
CA VAL A 76 27.88 -0.68 -30.36
C VAL A 76 26.59 -1.50 -30.42
N ARG A 77 26.22 -1.95 -31.62
CA ARG A 77 25.05 -2.81 -31.81
C ARG A 77 25.19 -4.15 -31.08
N ILE A 78 26.36 -4.79 -31.14
CA ILE A 78 26.62 -6.05 -30.42
C ILE A 78 26.47 -5.84 -28.91
N ILE A 79 27.12 -4.80 -28.36
CA ILE A 79 27.03 -4.47 -26.93
C ILE A 79 25.57 -4.25 -26.53
N ALA A 80 24.83 -3.44 -27.28
CA ALA A 80 23.43 -3.16 -27.01
C ALA A 80 22.56 -4.42 -27.00
N TRP A 81 22.73 -5.33 -27.97
CA TRP A 81 22.00 -6.60 -28.00
C TRP A 81 22.39 -7.56 -26.88
N VAL A 82 23.68 -7.66 -26.54
CA VAL A 82 24.15 -8.52 -25.43
C VAL A 82 23.59 -8.04 -24.10
N VAL A 83 23.71 -6.75 -23.80
CA VAL A 83 23.14 -6.17 -22.58
C VAL A 83 21.63 -6.30 -22.58
N ALA A 84 20.97 -6.12 -23.74
CA ALA A 84 19.55 -6.31 -23.82
C ALA A 84 19.11 -7.75 -23.56
N GLY A 85 19.87 -8.74 -24.05
CA GLY A 85 19.64 -10.16 -23.75
C GLY A 85 19.79 -10.49 -22.27
N LEU A 86 20.86 -10.00 -21.62
CA LEU A 86 21.06 -10.21 -20.17
C LEU A 86 19.96 -9.54 -19.34
N SER A 87 19.60 -8.30 -19.68
CA SER A 87 18.51 -7.58 -19.04
C SER A 87 17.17 -8.29 -19.26
N ALA A 88 16.92 -8.86 -20.45
CA ALA A 88 15.72 -9.64 -20.72
C ALA A 88 15.59 -10.87 -19.82
N VAL A 89 16.68 -11.62 -19.59
CA VAL A 89 16.68 -12.73 -18.61
C VAL A 89 16.32 -12.23 -17.21
N GLY A 90 16.92 -11.11 -16.78
CA GLY A 90 16.62 -10.47 -15.51
C GLY A 90 15.15 -10.07 -15.37
N LEU A 91 14.57 -9.44 -16.40
CA LEU A 91 13.17 -9.01 -16.44
C LEU A 91 12.20 -10.20 -16.47
N LEU A 92 12.51 -11.27 -17.21
CA LEU A 92 11.70 -12.49 -17.22
C LEU A 92 11.69 -13.16 -15.85
N ASN A 93 12.81 -13.16 -15.13
CA ASN A 93 12.85 -13.67 -13.76
C ASN A 93 12.09 -12.78 -12.76
N LEU A 94 12.15 -11.45 -12.90
CA LEU A 94 11.31 -10.54 -12.11
C LEU A 94 9.81 -10.74 -12.39
N SER A 95 9.44 -10.96 -13.66
CA SER A 95 8.08 -11.34 -14.05
C SER A 95 7.65 -12.63 -13.37
N ARG A 96 8.50 -13.67 -13.38
CA ARG A 96 8.25 -14.92 -12.67
C ARG A 96 8.09 -14.71 -11.17
N ALA A 97 8.90 -13.86 -10.55
CA ALA A 97 8.78 -13.51 -9.13
C ALA A 97 7.48 -12.73 -8.82
N GLY A 98 6.96 -11.93 -9.77
CA GLY A 98 5.63 -11.31 -9.68
C GLY A 98 4.50 -12.33 -9.71
N HIS A 99 4.53 -13.27 -10.65
CA HIS A 99 3.52 -14.33 -10.79
C HIS A 99 3.59 -15.40 -9.69
N ARG A 100 4.67 -15.42 -8.91
CA ARG A 100 4.84 -16.29 -7.74
C ARG A 100 4.71 -15.53 -6.42
N ALA A 101 4.22 -14.30 -6.44
CA ALA A 101 4.03 -13.51 -5.22
C ALA A 101 3.04 -14.16 -4.24
N ASN A 102 2.14 -15.02 -4.73
CA ASN A 102 1.26 -15.82 -3.89
C ASN A 102 2.02 -16.74 -2.92
N VAL A 103 3.23 -17.21 -3.26
CA VAL A 103 3.99 -18.14 -2.40
C VAL A 103 4.36 -17.49 -1.05
N PRO A 104 5.14 -16.38 -1.00
CA PRO A 104 5.46 -15.75 0.28
C PRO A 104 4.22 -15.18 1.00
N LEU A 105 3.16 -14.84 0.26
CA LEU A 105 1.89 -14.40 0.84
C LEU A 105 1.15 -15.55 1.55
N SER A 106 1.05 -16.71 0.90
CA SER A 106 0.43 -17.90 1.48
C SER A 106 1.22 -18.40 2.69
N GLU A 107 2.55 -18.43 2.59
CA GLU A 107 3.44 -18.78 3.72
C GLU A 107 3.24 -17.84 4.92
N ALA A 108 3.13 -16.54 4.67
CA ALA A 108 2.84 -15.55 5.71
C ALA A 108 1.48 -15.80 6.38
N LEU A 109 0.44 -16.07 5.59
CA LEU A 109 -0.90 -16.38 6.10
C LEU A 109 -0.90 -17.68 6.90
N ASP A 110 -0.26 -18.75 6.41
CA ASP A 110 -0.15 -20.04 7.12
C ASP A 110 0.60 -19.86 8.44
N SER A 111 1.66 -19.05 8.45
CA SER A 111 2.42 -18.74 9.67
C SER A 111 1.62 -17.91 10.68
N GLY A 112 0.73 -17.02 10.24
CA GLY A 112 0.03 -16.08 11.11
C GLY A 112 -1.36 -16.55 11.55
N LEU A 113 -2.03 -17.36 10.74
CA LEU A 113 -3.40 -17.84 10.97
C LEU A 113 -3.47 -19.36 11.19
N GLY A 114 -2.40 -20.09 10.89
CA GLY A 114 -2.38 -21.55 10.85
C GLY A 114 -2.64 -22.10 9.45
N ALA A 115 -2.18 -23.34 9.21
CA ALA A 115 -2.30 -24.01 7.91
C ALA A 115 -3.76 -24.37 7.56
N ASP A 116 -4.62 -24.56 8.57
CA ASP A 116 -6.03 -24.94 8.42
C ASP A 116 -6.97 -23.75 8.16
N ARG A 117 -6.42 -22.56 7.89
CA ARG A 117 -7.22 -21.37 7.58
C ARG A 117 -8.09 -21.55 6.32
N LEU A 118 -9.12 -20.74 6.21
CA LEU A 118 -9.95 -20.53 5.03
C LEU A 118 -9.10 -20.08 3.85
N THR A 119 -8.93 -20.96 2.87
CA THR A 119 -8.28 -20.65 1.59
C THR A 119 -9.25 -20.08 0.57
N GLU A 120 -10.54 -20.37 0.73
CA GLU A 120 -11.63 -19.88 -0.13
C GLU A 120 -12.74 -19.27 0.73
N ALA A 121 -13.19 -18.07 0.35
CA ALA A 121 -14.25 -17.33 1.03
C ALA A 121 -15.50 -17.14 0.15
N THR A 122 -15.71 -18.04 -0.82
CA THR A 122 -16.81 -17.95 -1.80
C THR A 122 -18.19 -17.86 -1.17
N ASN A 123 -18.36 -18.39 0.04
CA ASN A 123 -19.63 -18.38 0.76
C ASN A 123 -19.81 -17.14 1.66
N LEU A 124 -18.75 -16.40 1.95
CA LEU A 124 -18.80 -15.16 2.74
C LEU A 124 -19.13 -13.96 1.86
N TRP A 125 -18.66 -13.98 0.62
CA TRP A 125 -18.75 -12.84 -0.29
C TRP A 125 -19.86 -13.00 -1.34
N ARG A 126 -20.68 -11.96 -1.53
CA ARG A 126 -21.67 -11.93 -2.61
C ARG A 126 -21.00 -11.56 -3.92
N ARG A 127 -20.61 -12.54 -4.74
CA ARG A 127 -20.13 -12.29 -6.11
C ARG A 127 -21.31 -11.94 -7.05
N PRO A 128 -21.11 -11.14 -8.11
CA PRO A 128 -22.17 -10.82 -9.07
C PRO A 128 -22.71 -12.09 -9.74
N ALA A 129 -24.01 -12.12 -10.08
CA ALA A 129 -24.56 -13.15 -10.96
C ALA A 129 -24.08 -12.91 -12.41
N GLY A 130 -23.36 -13.88 -12.97
CA GLY A 130 -22.64 -13.72 -14.25
C GLY A 130 -21.18 -13.33 -14.05
N GLY A 131 -20.32 -13.67 -15.02
CA GLY A 131 -18.87 -13.48 -14.92
C GLY A 131 -18.54 -12.04 -14.48
N GLY A 132 -18.08 -11.92 -13.22
CA GLY A 132 -17.86 -10.64 -12.56
C GLY A 132 -17.09 -9.66 -13.43
N SER A 133 -17.35 -8.36 -13.26
CA SER A 133 -16.77 -7.33 -14.11
C SER A 133 -15.24 -7.21 -13.95
N ALA A 134 -14.64 -8.00 -13.06
CA ALA A 134 -13.22 -8.27 -12.90
C ALA A 134 -12.57 -8.84 -14.17
N LYS A 135 -12.49 -8.02 -15.22
CA LYS A 135 -11.58 -8.17 -16.34
C LYS A 135 -10.15 -8.29 -15.79
N THR A 136 -9.33 -9.09 -16.45
CA THR A 136 -7.93 -9.39 -16.11
C THR A 136 -7.16 -8.15 -15.61
N PRO A 137 -6.31 -8.26 -14.56
CA PRO A 137 -5.45 -7.16 -14.10
C PRO A 137 -4.70 -6.47 -15.26
N GLY A 138 -4.56 -5.15 -15.20
CA GLY A 138 -3.79 -4.43 -16.22
C GLY A 138 -3.95 -2.91 -16.18
N LEU A 139 -3.04 -2.22 -16.88
CA LEU A 139 -2.94 -0.76 -16.91
C LEU A 139 -4.24 -0.09 -17.41
N LEU A 140 -4.89 -0.65 -18.43
CA LEU A 140 -6.16 -0.13 -18.95
C LEU A 140 -7.31 -0.25 -17.93
N ARG A 141 -7.31 -1.31 -17.11
CA ARG A 141 -8.29 -1.47 -16.02
C ARG A 141 -8.07 -0.39 -14.97
N MET A 142 -6.83 -0.12 -14.59
CA MET A 142 -6.48 0.94 -13.62
C MET A 142 -6.98 2.33 -14.01
N LEU A 143 -7.05 2.63 -15.32
CA LEU A 143 -7.59 3.91 -15.81
C LEU A 143 -9.12 4.03 -15.65
N ARG A 144 -9.83 2.92 -15.49
CA ARG A 144 -11.30 2.88 -15.40
C ARG A 144 -11.82 2.59 -13.99
N ILE A 145 -11.05 1.85 -13.20
CA ILE A 145 -11.44 1.35 -11.88
C ILE A 145 -12.09 2.43 -11.01
N TYR A 146 -11.50 3.63 -10.95
CA TYR A 146 -12.07 4.71 -10.15
C TYR A 146 -13.50 5.06 -10.58
N ARG A 147 -13.72 5.26 -11.89
CA ARG A 147 -15.05 5.58 -12.43
C ARG A 147 -16.04 4.43 -12.28
N ASP A 148 -15.54 3.20 -12.34
CA ASP A 148 -16.37 2.00 -12.34
C ASP A 148 -16.90 1.66 -10.92
N TYR A 149 -16.29 2.16 -9.82
CA TYR A 149 -16.74 1.88 -8.44
C TYR A 149 -16.96 3.10 -7.53
N ALA A 150 -16.25 4.22 -7.75
CA ALA A 150 -16.37 5.41 -6.89
C ALA A 150 -17.56 6.28 -7.33
N HIS A 151 -18.76 5.91 -6.88
CA HIS A 151 -20.01 6.57 -7.29
C HIS A 151 -20.36 7.77 -6.42
N ASP A 152 -20.08 7.68 -5.12
CA ASP A 152 -20.35 8.74 -4.15
C ASP A 152 -19.01 9.39 -3.79
N SER A 153 -18.75 10.58 -4.35
CA SER A 153 -17.43 11.23 -4.30
C SER A 153 -17.48 12.61 -3.65
N ASP A 154 -16.34 13.03 -3.10
CA ASP A 154 -16.14 14.34 -2.49
C ASP A 154 -17.13 14.64 -1.33
N ILE A 155 -17.53 13.60 -0.60
CA ILE A 155 -18.36 13.72 0.61
C ILE A 155 -17.51 14.33 1.72
N SER A 156 -18.01 15.38 2.36
CA SER A 156 -17.32 16.02 3.49
C SER A 156 -17.54 15.24 4.78
N TYR A 157 -16.47 14.99 5.52
CA TYR A 157 -16.50 14.45 6.88
C TYR A 157 -16.03 15.48 7.94
N GLY A 158 -15.66 16.70 7.53
CA GLY A 158 -15.08 17.69 8.43
C GLY A 158 -14.94 19.09 7.83
N GLU A 159 -14.44 20.01 8.65
CA GLU A 159 -14.44 21.44 8.36
C GLU A 159 -13.30 21.91 7.43
N PHE A 160 -12.28 21.09 7.17
CA PHE A 160 -11.09 21.51 6.42
C PHE A 160 -11.22 21.36 4.90
N GLY A 161 -12.44 21.56 4.39
CA GLY A 161 -12.77 21.53 2.96
C GLY A 161 -12.29 20.25 2.28
N ARG A 162 -11.63 20.37 1.13
CA ARG A 162 -11.18 19.22 0.33
C ARG A 162 -10.22 18.28 1.07
N ALA A 163 -9.55 18.75 2.12
CA ALA A 163 -8.69 17.90 2.95
C ALA A 163 -9.53 16.93 3.80
N ASN A 164 -10.80 17.25 4.09
CA ASN A 164 -11.74 16.39 4.78
C ASN A 164 -12.84 15.84 3.86
N HIS A 165 -12.45 15.45 2.65
CA HIS A 165 -13.34 14.74 1.74
C HIS A 165 -13.01 13.25 1.68
N LEU A 166 -14.02 12.42 1.48
CA LEU A 166 -13.91 10.99 1.20
C LEU A 166 -14.68 10.59 -0.06
N ASP A 167 -14.34 9.44 -0.61
CA ASP A 167 -15.05 8.77 -1.70
C ASP A 167 -15.46 7.36 -1.24
N ILE A 168 -16.67 6.94 -1.60
CA ILE A 168 -17.21 5.61 -1.32
C ILE A 168 -17.21 4.79 -2.61
N TRP A 169 -16.57 3.63 -2.52
CA TRP A 169 -16.41 2.66 -3.59
C TRP A 169 -17.27 1.45 -3.29
N ARG A 170 -18.17 1.14 -4.21
CA ARG A 170 -19.09 0.00 -4.10
C ARG A 170 -19.55 -0.42 -5.47
N ARG A 171 -20.12 -1.62 -5.57
CA ARG A 171 -20.82 -1.99 -6.79
C ARG A 171 -22.18 -1.29 -6.87
N PRO A 172 -22.67 -0.94 -8.07
CA PRO A 172 -24.01 -0.39 -8.24
C PRO A 172 -25.14 -1.32 -7.78
N ASP A 173 -24.92 -2.64 -7.82
CA ASP A 173 -25.90 -3.68 -7.49
C ASP A 173 -25.77 -4.18 -6.04
N LEU A 174 -24.98 -3.50 -5.20
CA LEU A 174 -24.86 -3.85 -3.79
C LEU A 174 -26.19 -3.57 -3.07
N ASP A 175 -26.62 -4.55 -2.28
CA ASP A 175 -27.82 -4.48 -1.44
C ASP A 175 -27.66 -3.40 -0.37
N PRO A 176 -28.47 -2.32 -0.38
CA PRO A 176 -28.37 -1.24 0.61
C PRO A 176 -28.65 -1.69 2.05
N ASP A 177 -29.34 -2.80 2.26
CA ASP A 177 -29.62 -3.33 3.60
C ASP A 177 -28.69 -4.52 3.95
N GLY A 178 -27.71 -4.81 3.08
CA GLY A 178 -26.90 -6.02 3.14
C GLY A 178 -25.80 -6.04 4.21
N LYS A 179 -25.60 -4.94 4.94
CA LYS A 179 -24.51 -4.75 5.92
C LYS A 179 -23.16 -5.24 5.39
N ALA A 180 -22.71 -4.64 4.29
CA ALA A 180 -21.47 -5.02 3.64
C ALA A 180 -20.25 -4.67 4.49
N PRO A 181 -19.25 -5.56 4.64
CA PRO A 181 -18.02 -5.23 5.35
C PRO A 181 -17.30 -4.04 4.71
N VAL A 182 -16.66 -3.21 5.54
CA VAL A 182 -16.11 -1.92 5.12
C VAL A 182 -14.58 -1.91 5.19
N LEU A 183 -13.92 -1.49 4.11
CA LEU A 183 -12.48 -1.20 4.06
C LEU A 183 -12.25 0.32 4.08
N PHE A 184 -11.67 0.83 5.16
CA PHE A 184 -11.29 2.24 5.34
C PHE A 184 -9.83 2.46 4.90
N GLN A 185 -9.64 3.19 3.80
CA GLN A 185 -8.36 3.38 3.13
C GLN A 185 -7.78 4.78 3.39
N ILE A 186 -6.50 4.82 3.77
CA ILE A 186 -5.73 6.03 3.98
C ILE A 186 -4.60 6.12 2.95
N PRO A 187 -4.53 7.20 2.15
CA PRO A 187 -3.46 7.35 1.17
C PRO A 187 -2.11 7.63 1.84
N GLY A 188 -1.04 7.22 1.16
CA GLY A 188 0.32 7.65 1.47
C GLY A 188 0.66 9.03 0.89
N GLY A 189 1.96 9.32 0.79
CA GLY A 189 2.47 10.59 0.25
C GLY A 189 3.31 11.38 1.26
N ALA A 190 4.01 10.67 2.15
CA ALA A 190 4.95 11.23 3.12
C ALA A 190 4.34 12.35 3.98
N TRP A 191 3.04 12.23 4.31
CA TRP A 191 2.22 13.19 5.06
C TRP A 191 2.14 14.62 4.48
N THR A 192 2.77 14.86 3.33
CA THR A 192 2.90 16.18 2.69
C THR A 192 2.14 16.28 1.38
N THR A 193 1.79 15.13 0.80
CA THR A 193 1.09 14.98 -0.47
C THR A 193 0.22 13.73 -0.43
N GLY A 194 -0.47 13.45 -1.54
CA GLY A 194 -1.40 12.34 -1.65
C GLY A 194 -2.83 12.83 -1.77
N ASN A 195 -3.74 11.92 -2.09
CA ASN A 195 -5.18 12.12 -2.02
C ASN A 195 -5.87 10.74 -2.11
N LYS A 196 -7.18 10.72 -1.89
CA LYS A 196 -8.07 9.55 -1.99
C LYS A 196 -8.12 8.84 -3.35
N ARG A 197 -7.33 9.27 -4.34
CA ARG A 197 -7.23 8.67 -5.68
C ARG A 197 -5.80 8.18 -5.95
N GLY A 198 -5.67 6.99 -6.53
CA GLY A 198 -4.43 6.51 -7.14
C GLY A 198 -3.58 5.54 -6.32
N GLN A 199 -3.99 5.21 -5.08
CA GLN A 199 -3.39 4.15 -4.27
C GLN A 199 -4.43 3.10 -3.88
N ALA A 200 -3.99 1.89 -3.55
CA ALA A 200 -4.84 0.76 -3.15
C ALA A 200 -5.93 0.33 -4.15
N HIS A 201 -5.99 0.89 -5.37
CA HIS A 201 -6.99 0.53 -6.38
C HIS A 201 -7.06 -0.99 -6.66
N PRO A 202 -5.95 -1.75 -6.74
CA PRO A 202 -6.03 -3.20 -6.91
C PRO A 202 -6.77 -3.88 -5.76
N LEU A 203 -6.50 -3.48 -4.51
CA LEU A 203 -7.17 -4.01 -3.31
C LEU A 203 -8.64 -3.58 -3.26
N MET A 204 -8.91 -2.28 -3.37
CA MET A 204 -10.27 -1.73 -3.27
C MET A 204 -11.18 -2.28 -4.36
N SER A 205 -10.72 -2.34 -5.61
CA SER A 205 -11.53 -2.91 -6.69
C SER A 205 -11.73 -4.42 -6.56
N HIS A 206 -10.77 -5.14 -5.97
CA HIS A 206 -10.92 -6.56 -5.67
C HIS A 206 -11.99 -6.79 -4.59
N LEU A 207 -11.94 -6.06 -3.49
CA LEU A 207 -12.93 -6.18 -2.41
C LEU A 207 -14.31 -5.65 -2.82
N ALA A 208 -14.38 -4.54 -3.56
CA ALA A 208 -15.64 -4.02 -4.09
C ALA A 208 -16.35 -5.06 -4.98
N GLU A 209 -15.62 -5.78 -5.85
CA GLU A 209 -16.20 -6.87 -6.64
C GLU A 209 -16.77 -8.01 -5.78
N LEU A 210 -16.18 -8.24 -4.59
CA LEU A 210 -16.65 -9.22 -3.61
C LEU A 210 -17.81 -8.71 -2.74
N GLY A 211 -18.27 -7.47 -2.97
CA GLY A 211 -19.39 -6.88 -2.26
C GLY A 211 -19.00 -6.12 -0.99
N TRP A 212 -17.71 -5.79 -0.81
CA TRP A 212 -17.29 -4.85 0.23
C TRP A 212 -17.60 -3.41 -0.19
N ILE A 213 -17.72 -2.53 0.80
CA ILE A 213 -17.65 -1.09 0.59
C ILE A 213 -16.24 -0.63 0.96
N CYS A 214 -15.60 0.15 0.09
CA CYS A 214 -14.30 0.77 0.41
C CYS A 214 -14.46 2.29 0.52
N VAL A 215 -13.91 2.89 1.56
CA VAL A 215 -13.95 4.34 1.79
C VAL A 215 -12.53 4.87 1.70
N ALA A 216 -12.25 5.73 0.72
CA ALA A 216 -10.94 6.37 0.56
C ALA A 216 -11.00 7.83 1.01
N ILE A 217 -10.09 8.24 1.90
CA ILE A 217 -10.14 9.58 2.51
C ILE A 217 -9.00 10.47 2.04
N ASN A 218 -9.23 11.78 2.07
CA ASN A 218 -8.15 12.76 2.20
C ASN A 218 -7.85 12.99 3.70
N TYR A 219 -6.76 13.70 3.99
CA TYR A 219 -6.50 14.31 5.30
C TYR A 219 -5.63 15.55 5.10
N ARG A 220 -5.53 16.44 6.10
CA ARG A 220 -4.69 17.64 6.04
C ARG A 220 -3.20 17.29 5.92
N HIS A 221 -2.45 18.04 5.10
CA HIS A 221 -1.04 17.75 4.81
C HIS A 221 -0.04 18.75 5.41
N SER A 222 1.14 18.24 5.73
CA SER A 222 2.32 19.04 6.07
C SER A 222 2.92 19.72 4.83
N PRO A 223 3.67 20.82 4.99
CA PRO A 223 4.03 21.48 6.25
C PRO A 223 2.96 22.47 6.75
N ARG A 224 1.83 22.63 6.05
CA ARG A 224 0.78 23.57 6.47
C ARG A 224 0.06 23.09 7.73
N ASN A 225 -0.24 21.79 7.77
CA ASN A 225 -0.84 21.10 8.90
C ASN A 225 0.13 20.05 9.42
N THR A 226 0.38 20.08 10.72
CA THR A 226 1.44 19.28 11.35
C THR A 226 0.83 18.31 12.34
N TRP A 227 1.60 17.30 12.73
CA TRP A 227 1.22 16.37 13.79
C TRP A 227 0.62 17.13 15.00
N PRO A 228 -0.54 16.73 15.54
CA PRO A 228 -1.33 15.53 15.23
C PRO A 228 -2.47 15.71 14.21
N ASP A 229 -2.52 16.80 13.42
CA ASP A 229 -3.63 17.09 12.49
C ASP A 229 -3.99 15.89 11.58
N HIS A 230 -2.98 15.15 11.09
CA HIS A 230 -3.18 14.00 10.21
C HIS A 230 -3.99 12.88 10.88
N ILE A 231 -3.62 12.48 12.11
CA ILE A 231 -4.29 11.37 12.81
C ILE A 231 -5.67 11.79 13.30
N VAL A 232 -5.83 13.06 13.69
CA VAL A 232 -7.14 13.63 14.07
C VAL A 232 -8.11 13.56 12.89
N ASP A 233 -7.66 13.91 11.68
CA ASP A 233 -8.50 13.85 10.48
C ASP A 233 -8.86 12.40 10.11
N VAL A 234 -7.92 11.47 10.23
CA VAL A 234 -8.15 10.03 10.00
C VAL A 234 -9.22 9.50 10.95
N LYS A 235 -9.10 9.79 12.25
CA LYS A 235 -10.07 9.34 13.25
C LYS A 235 -11.43 10.00 13.08
N ARG A 236 -11.49 11.28 12.69
CA ARG A 236 -12.74 11.97 12.39
C ARG A 236 -13.45 11.35 11.18
N ALA A 237 -12.70 11.01 10.14
CA ALA A 237 -13.26 10.30 9.00
C ALA A 237 -13.73 8.89 9.37
N LEU A 238 -13.01 8.18 10.25
CA LEU A 238 -13.45 6.88 10.75
C LEU A 238 -14.74 6.99 11.57
N ALA A 239 -14.85 7.99 12.44
CA ALA A 239 -16.09 8.29 13.17
C ALA A 239 -17.26 8.55 12.20
N TRP A 240 -17.03 9.37 11.17
CA TRP A 240 -18.03 9.61 10.11
C TRP A 240 -18.44 8.30 9.42
N VAL A 241 -17.50 7.41 9.11
CA VAL A 241 -17.81 6.10 8.52
C VAL A 241 -18.67 5.28 9.46
N LYS A 242 -18.34 5.21 10.76
CA LYS A 242 -19.14 4.48 11.75
C LYS A 242 -20.56 5.03 11.88
N GLU A 243 -20.73 6.35 11.73
CA GLU A 243 -22.03 7.01 11.82
C GLU A 243 -22.89 6.85 10.55
N HIS A 244 -22.28 6.95 9.37
CA HIS A 244 -23.02 7.13 8.11
C HIS A 244 -22.94 5.97 7.12
N ILE A 245 -22.00 5.02 7.28
CA ILE A 245 -21.76 4.03 6.21
C ILE A 245 -22.94 3.08 5.98
N ALA A 246 -23.81 2.92 6.98
CA ALA A 246 -25.07 2.19 6.86
C ALA A 246 -25.99 2.77 5.77
N GLU A 247 -25.98 4.10 5.58
CA GLU A 247 -26.75 4.78 4.52
C GLU A 247 -26.29 4.38 3.11
N TYR A 248 -25.07 3.85 2.99
CA TYR A 248 -24.47 3.38 1.76
C TYR A 248 -24.46 1.84 1.64
N GLY A 249 -25.06 1.15 2.62
CA GLY A 249 -25.15 -0.31 2.72
C GLY A 249 -23.97 -1.00 3.41
N GLY A 250 -23.11 -0.24 4.08
CA GLY A 250 -21.98 -0.77 4.83
C GLY A 250 -22.35 -1.16 6.25
N ASP A 251 -21.58 -2.08 6.82
CA ASP A 251 -21.68 -2.47 8.22
C ASP A 251 -20.79 -1.55 9.08
N PRO A 252 -21.36 -0.66 9.91
CA PRO A 252 -20.56 0.15 10.81
C PRO A 252 -19.87 -0.71 11.88
N ASP A 253 -20.35 -1.92 12.17
CA ASP A 253 -19.76 -2.79 13.19
C ASP A 253 -18.57 -3.59 12.67
N PHE A 254 -18.36 -3.67 11.34
CA PHE A 254 -17.23 -4.34 10.71
C PHE A 254 -16.46 -3.43 9.75
N VAL A 255 -15.54 -2.64 10.31
CA VAL A 255 -14.66 -1.71 9.60
C VAL A 255 -13.20 -2.13 9.77
N VAL A 256 -12.51 -2.34 8.64
CA VAL A 256 -11.09 -2.69 8.55
C VAL A 256 -10.31 -1.49 8.05
N ILE A 257 -9.15 -1.18 8.65
CA ILE A 257 -8.32 -0.03 8.25
C ILE A 257 -7.10 -0.46 7.44
N THR A 258 -6.77 0.29 6.39
CA THR A 258 -5.59 0.05 5.55
C THR A 258 -4.99 1.34 5.03
N GLY A 259 -3.71 1.30 4.65
CA GLY A 259 -3.05 2.42 4.02
C GLY A 259 -1.62 2.12 3.64
N GLY A 260 -1.09 2.88 2.68
CA GLY A 260 0.28 2.74 2.19
C GLY A 260 1.21 3.81 2.76
N SER A 261 2.43 3.46 3.14
CA SER A 261 3.48 4.42 3.53
C SER A 261 3.04 5.29 4.72
N ALA A 262 2.94 6.61 4.55
CA ALA A 262 2.34 7.52 5.53
C ALA A 262 0.91 7.12 5.94
N GLY A 263 0.11 6.58 5.02
CA GLY A 263 -1.20 6.03 5.33
C GLY A 263 -1.13 4.72 6.11
N GLY A 264 -0.09 3.91 5.89
CA GLY A 264 0.18 2.69 6.66
C GLY A 264 0.61 2.99 8.09
N HIS A 265 1.39 4.06 8.28
CA HIS A 265 1.68 4.66 9.59
C HIS A 265 0.39 5.07 10.32
N LEU A 266 -0.45 5.88 9.67
CA LEU A 266 -1.70 6.38 10.26
C LEU A 266 -2.72 5.25 10.53
N SER A 267 -2.76 4.23 9.66
CA SER A 267 -3.62 3.06 9.83
C SER A 267 -3.25 2.26 11.07
N ALA A 268 -1.96 1.94 11.22
CA ALA A 268 -1.46 1.22 12.38
C ALA A 268 -1.66 2.03 13.66
N LEU A 269 -1.42 3.35 13.60
CA LEU A 269 -1.60 4.22 14.76
C LEU A 269 -3.06 4.33 15.20
N ALA A 270 -3.99 4.52 14.27
CA ALA A 270 -5.42 4.58 14.58
C ALA A 270 -5.91 3.26 15.18
N ALA A 271 -5.52 2.12 14.61
CA ALA A 271 -5.88 0.80 15.12
C ALA A 271 -5.34 0.49 16.52
N LEU A 272 -4.18 1.04 16.89
CA LEU A 272 -3.55 0.84 18.19
C LEU A 272 -3.95 1.87 19.25
N THR A 273 -4.67 2.93 18.85
CA THR A 273 -5.11 4.00 19.76
C THR A 273 -6.63 4.18 19.72
N PRO A 274 -7.45 3.11 19.72
CA PRO A 274 -8.89 3.27 19.59
C PRO A 274 -9.43 4.16 20.72
N ASN A 275 -10.31 5.11 20.37
CA ASN A 275 -10.97 6.01 21.32
C ASN A 275 -10.04 6.87 22.18
N ASP A 276 -8.75 6.99 21.81
CA ASP A 276 -7.81 7.85 22.53
C ASP A 276 -8.19 9.34 22.33
N PRO A 277 -8.59 10.06 23.41
CA PRO A 277 -9.05 11.44 23.33
C PRO A 277 -7.95 12.41 22.88
N GLN A 278 -6.67 12.06 23.07
CA GLN A 278 -5.55 12.87 22.58
C GLN A 278 -5.59 13.06 21.05
N PHE A 279 -6.18 12.10 20.34
CA PHE A 279 -6.32 12.11 18.88
C PHE A 279 -7.77 12.33 18.42
N GLN A 280 -8.69 12.68 19.33
CA GLN A 280 -10.11 12.93 19.03
C GLN A 280 -10.64 14.26 19.59
N PRO A 281 -9.89 15.38 19.49
CA PRO A 281 -10.35 16.64 20.04
C PRO A 281 -11.66 17.09 19.37
N GLY A 282 -12.70 17.30 20.19
CA GLY A 282 -14.04 17.72 19.78
C GLY A 282 -14.95 16.60 19.25
N PHE A 283 -14.55 15.34 19.39
CA PHE A 283 -15.37 14.15 19.07
C PHE A 283 -14.93 12.96 19.93
N GLU A 284 -14.65 13.22 21.21
CA GLU A 284 -14.08 12.27 22.17
C GLU A 284 -14.98 11.05 22.40
N ASP A 285 -16.30 11.23 22.32
CA ASP A 285 -17.29 10.16 22.53
C ASP A 285 -17.48 9.24 21.31
N ALA A 286 -16.89 9.58 20.16
CA ALA A 286 -17.05 8.80 18.94
C ALA A 286 -16.24 7.49 18.99
N ASP A 287 -16.87 6.39 18.56
CA ASP A 287 -16.18 5.11 18.42
C ASP A 287 -15.28 5.08 17.18
N THR A 288 -14.00 4.82 17.40
CA THR A 288 -12.96 4.71 16.37
C THR A 288 -12.26 3.35 16.40
N ARG A 289 -12.88 2.33 17.01
CA ARG A 289 -12.40 0.95 16.96
C ARG A 289 -12.56 0.36 15.56
N VAL A 290 -11.61 -0.50 15.19
CA VAL A 290 -11.58 -1.23 13.92
C VAL A 290 -11.37 -2.72 14.17
N GLN A 291 -11.88 -3.54 13.27
CA GLN A 291 -11.91 -4.99 13.40
C GLN A 291 -10.61 -5.65 12.93
N ALA A 292 -9.85 -4.99 12.05
CA ALA A 292 -8.49 -5.39 11.67
C ALA A 292 -7.71 -4.22 11.06
N ALA A 293 -6.39 -4.35 11.01
CA ALA A 293 -5.49 -3.39 10.39
C ALA A 293 -4.56 -4.05 9.36
N VAL A 294 -4.50 -3.47 8.16
CA VAL A 294 -3.69 -3.97 7.04
C VAL A 294 -2.75 -2.87 6.53
N PRO A 295 -1.69 -2.50 7.27
CA PRO A 295 -0.75 -1.46 6.83
C PRO A 295 0.24 -1.99 5.78
N PHE A 296 0.41 -1.20 4.72
CA PHE A 296 1.35 -1.46 3.63
C PHE A 296 2.57 -0.56 3.76
N TYR A 297 3.76 -1.17 3.87
CA TYR A 297 5.07 -0.53 3.86
C TYR A 297 5.15 0.77 4.70
N GLY A 298 4.52 0.76 5.87
CA GLY A 298 4.44 1.89 6.78
C GLY A 298 5.75 2.22 7.48
N ILE A 299 5.75 3.35 8.17
CA ILE A 299 6.79 3.71 9.15
C ILE A 299 6.16 3.60 10.53
N TYR A 300 6.78 2.86 11.44
CA TYR A 300 6.14 2.48 12.71
C TYR A 300 6.86 3.06 13.94
N ASP A 301 8.07 3.59 13.74
CA ASP A 301 8.90 4.17 14.79
C ASP A 301 9.59 5.45 14.31
N PHE A 302 9.12 6.60 14.80
CA PHE A 302 9.72 7.91 14.56
C PHE A 302 10.82 8.28 15.56
N THR A 303 11.06 7.45 16.58
CA THR A 303 12.07 7.67 17.62
C THR A 303 13.44 7.09 17.23
N ARG A 304 13.46 6.11 16.33
CA ARG A 304 14.67 5.43 15.88
C ARG A 304 15.35 6.14 14.73
N PHE A 305 16.15 7.15 15.06
CA PHE A 305 17.04 7.86 14.13
C PHE A 305 18.33 7.09 13.79
N ASP A 306 18.29 5.75 13.84
CA ASP A 306 19.43 4.87 13.53
C ASP A 306 19.44 4.46 12.04
N LYS A 307 20.25 3.46 11.68
CA LYS A 307 20.37 2.97 10.29
C LYS A 307 19.11 2.27 9.76
N THR A 308 18.10 2.04 10.60
CA THR A 308 16.79 1.48 10.21
C THR A 308 15.83 2.54 9.67
N LEU A 309 16.19 3.82 9.75
CA LEU A 309 15.41 4.92 9.20
C LEU A 309 16.13 5.55 7.99
N HIS A 310 15.38 5.83 6.94
CA HIS A 310 15.94 6.46 5.74
C HIS A 310 16.55 7.84 6.07
N PRO A 311 17.77 8.18 5.58
CA PRO A 311 18.49 9.40 5.99
C PRO A 311 17.76 10.73 5.75
N MET A 312 16.79 10.77 4.82
CA MET A 312 15.97 11.97 4.58
C MET A 312 14.80 12.10 5.56
N MET A 313 14.37 11.01 6.21
CA MET A 313 13.21 10.99 7.09
C MET A 313 13.36 11.90 8.31
N PRO A 314 14.52 11.97 9.01
CA PRO A 314 14.68 12.86 10.15
C PRO A 314 14.45 14.33 9.79
N GLY A 315 15.00 14.76 8.66
CA GLY A 315 14.78 16.11 8.14
C GLY A 315 13.31 16.37 7.83
N LEU A 316 12.62 15.41 7.22
CA LEU A 316 11.19 15.51 6.92
C LEU A 316 10.35 15.63 8.19
N LEU A 317 10.55 14.72 9.16
CA LEU A 317 9.82 14.72 10.44
C LEU A 317 10.03 16.03 11.21
N ILE A 318 11.29 16.46 11.35
CA ILE A 318 11.67 17.61 12.19
C ILE A 318 11.30 18.95 11.54
N LYS A 319 11.34 19.06 10.20
CA LYS A 319 11.11 20.34 9.50
C LYS A 319 9.69 20.50 8.97
N SER A 320 8.98 19.40 8.73
CA SER A 320 7.68 19.44 8.05
C SER A 320 6.56 18.79 8.85
N ILE A 321 6.77 17.58 9.39
CA ILE A 321 5.68 16.78 9.96
C ILE A 321 5.37 17.14 11.41
N ILE A 322 6.36 17.03 12.29
CA ILE A 322 6.23 17.32 13.72
C ILE A 322 6.65 18.75 14.03
N LYS A 323 7.60 19.31 13.25
CA LYS A 323 8.16 20.66 13.47
C LYS A 323 8.73 20.92 14.87
N GLN A 324 9.12 19.84 15.56
CA GLN A 324 9.77 19.89 16.87
C GLN A 324 11.09 19.11 16.83
N LYS A 325 11.99 19.41 17.77
CA LYS A 325 13.25 18.70 17.92
C LYS A 325 13.05 17.44 18.79
N PRO A 326 13.53 16.26 18.38
CA PRO A 326 13.39 15.03 19.17
C PRO A 326 14.04 15.13 20.55
N SER A 327 15.14 15.88 20.67
CA SER A 327 15.89 16.05 21.92
C SER A 327 15.11 16.75 23.04
N THR A 328 14.09 17.55 22.69
CA THR A 328 13.26 18.28 23.66
C THR A 328 11.80 17.85 23.64
N HIS A 329 11.36 17.09 22.63
CA HIS A 329 9.96 16.69 22.44
C HIS A 329 9.85 15.19 22.15
N ARG A 330 10.62 14.37 22.86
CA ARG A 330 10.67 12.92 22.66
C ARG A 330 9.28 12.28 22.73
N GLN A 331 8.47 12.69 23.71
CA GLN A 331 7.11 12.19 23.89
C GLN A 331 6.21 12.43 22.66
N THR A 332 6.39 13.52 21.91
CA THR A 332 5.65 13.76 20.67
C THR A 332 5.98 12.72 19.60
N PHE A 333 7.27 12.38 19.46
CA PHE A 333 7.72 11.35 18.51
C PHE A 333 7.26 9.96 18.97
N GLU A 334 7.25 9.70 20.28
CA GLU A 334 6.74 8.47 20.85
C GLU A 334 5.24 8.32 20.61
N ALA A 335 4.45 9.37 20.88
CA ALA A 335 3.02 9.43 20.61
C ALA A 335 2.70 9.25 19.12
N ALA A 336 3.58 9.74 18.22
CA ALA A 336 3.45 9.55 16.79
C ALA A 336 3.92 8.18 16.29
N SER A 337 4.47 7.30 17.14
CA SER A 337 5.05 6.02 16.71
C SER A 337 4.13 4.85 17.04
N PRO A 338 3.49 4.18 16.06
CA PRO A 338 2.65 3.00 16.30
C PRO A 338 3.27 1.95 17.21
N VAL A 339 4.58 1.72 17.11
CA VAL A 339 5.29 0.72 17.93
C VAL A 339 5.16 0.96 19.44
N ASN A 340 4.96 2.20 19.88
CA ASN A 340 4.80 2.55 21.30
C ASN A 340 3.37 2.39 21.82
N HIS A 341 2.42 2.07 20.96
CA HIS A 341 1.00 1.87 21.31
C HIS A 341 0.56 0.42 21.20
N VAL A 342 1.51 -0.49 20.94
CA VAL A 342 1.24 -1.93 20.90
C VAL A 342 0.66 -2.40 22.24
N ARG A 343 -0.46 -3.11 22.17
CA ARG A 343 -1.24 -3.55 23.33
C ARG A 343 -1.86 -4.94 23.11
N ALA A 344 -2.18 -5.62 24.21
CA ALA A 344 -2.61 -7.01 24.19
C ALA A 344 -3.95 -7.21 23.46
N ASP A 345 -4.83 -6.23 23.55
CA ASP A 345 -6.14 -6.15 22.90
C ASP A 345 -6.09 -5.40 21.55
N ALA A 346 -4.91 -5.25 20.93
CA ALA A 346 -4.81 -4.78 19.55
C ALA A 346 -5.63 -5.71 18.62
N PRO A 347 -6.32 -5.17 17.59
CA PRO A 347 -7.04 -5.99 16.63
C PRO A 347 -6.07 -6.88 15.82
N PRO A 348 -6.55 -7.88 15.06
CA PRO A 348 -5.72 -8.61 14.10
C PRO A 348 -4.99 -7.68 13.13
N PHE A 349 -3.71 -7.97 12.85
CA PHE A 349 -2.89 -7.22 11.90
C PHE A 349 -2.41 -8.09 10.75
N PHE A 350 -2.42 -7.52 9.54
CA PHE A 350 -1.68 -8.04 8.39
C PHE A 350 -0.75 -6.97 7.82
N VAL A 351 0.53 -7.05 8.18
CA VAL A 351 1.57 -6.13 7.74
C VAL A 351 2.22 -6.64 6.45
N LEU A 352 2.31 -5.78 5.42
CA LEU A 352 2.96 -6.13 4.15
C LEU A 352 4.09 -5.16 3.83
N HIS A 353 5.27 -5.66 3.44
CA HIS A 353 6.42 -4.80 3.13
C HIS A 353 7.30 -5.40 2.02
N GLY A 354 7.85 -4.56 1.15
CA GLY A 354 8.82 -5.01 0.14
C GLY A 354 10.25 -5.11 0.69
N SER A 355 10.95 -6.19 0.40
CA SER A 355 12.33 -6.41 0.87
C SER A 355 13.35 -5.42 0.30
N ASN A 356 13.01 -4.77 -0.81
CA ASN A 356 13.87 -3.82 -1.54
C ASN A 356 13.41 -2.37 -1.39
N ASP A 357 12.47 -2.09 -0.50
CA ASP A 357 12.00 -0.73 -0.24
C ASP A 357 13.16 0.22 0.10
N SER A 358 13.42 1.17 -0.79
CA SER A 358 14.49 2.16 -0.65
C SER A 358 14.03 3.48 -0.03
N LEU A 359 12.76 3.63 0.35
CA LEU A 359 12.21 4.84 0.98
C LEU A 359 11.78 4.61 2.43
N ALA A 360 11.14 3.48 2.69
CA ALA A 360 10.72 3.00 4.01
C ALA A 360 11.38 1.64 4.23
N TYR A 361 12.52 1.63 4.93
CA TYR A 361 13.28 0.41 5.13
C TYR A 361 12.46 -0.68 5.84
N VAL A 362 12.57 -1.91 5.34
CA VAL A 362 11.81 -3.08 5.81
C VAL A 362 12.03 -3.38 7.30
N GLU A 363 13.17 -2.96 7.85
CA GLU A 363 13.53 -3.05 9.26
C GLU A 363 12.50 -2.37 10.20
N GLN A 364 11.80 -1.34 9.72
CA GLN A 364 10.68 -0.71 10.44
C GLN A 364 9.53 -1.70 10.65
N ALA A 365 9.12 -2.42 9.60
CA ALA A 365 8.06 -3.42 9.71
C ALA A 365 8.49 -4.62 10.54
N ARG A 366 9.72 -5.12 10.37
CA ARG A 366 10.24 -6.26 11.15
C ARG A 366 10.19 -5.96 12.65
N THR A 367 10.74 -4.81 13.07
CA THR A 367 10.72 -4.41 14.49
C THR A 367 9.29 -4.29 15.03
N PHE A 368 8.40 -3.64 14.27
CA PHE A 368 7.02 -3.46 14.67
C PHE A 368 6.27 -4.79 14.80
N VAL A 369 6.41 -5.69 13.82
CA VAL A 369 5.78 -7.01 13.82
C VAL A 369 6.31 -7.87 14.97
N ASP A 370 7.61 -7.86 15.23
CA ASP A 370 8.21 -8.62 16.32
C ASP A 370 7.62 -8.19 17.67
N GLN A 371 7.51 -6.89 17.91
CA GLN A 371 6.90 -6.37 19.14
C GLN A 371 5.39 -6.65 19.19
N LEU A 372 4.67 -6.52 18.07
CA LEU A 372 3.24 -6.79 18.02
C LEU A 372 2.93 -8.26 18.30
N ARG A 373 3.71 -9.20 17.76
CA ARG A 373 3.60 -10.65 18.04
C ARG A 373 3.89 -11.03 19.48
N GLN A 374 4.76 -10.28 20.16
CA GLN A 374 5.08 -10.53 21.56
C GLN A 374 3.97 -10.10 22.52
N ILE A 375 3.19 -9.09 22.14
CA ILE A 375 2.25 -8.42 23.04
C ILE A 375 0.79 -8.71 22.70
N SER A 376 0.41 -8.68 21.42
CA SER A 376 -0.99 -8.86 21.00
C SER A 376 -1.45 -10.30 21.21
N ALA A 377 -2.68 -10.45 21.71
CA ALA A 377 -3.37 -11.73 21.79
C ALA A 377 -4.07 -12.12 20.48
N GLN A 378 -4.11 -11.22 19.49
CA GLN A 378 -4.74 -11.45 18.19
C GLN A 378 -3.72 -11.87 17.13
N PRO A 379 -4.16 -12.52 16.03
CA PRO A 379 -3.26 -12.92 14.96
C PRO A 379 -2.49 -11.76 14.32
N VAL A 380 -1.19 -11.98 14.09
CA VAL A 380 -0.28 -11.03 13.41
C VAL A 380 0.37 -11.71 12.22
N VAL A 381 -0.18 -11.42 11.03
CA VAL A 381 0.34 -11.87 9.74
C VAL A 381 1.37 -10.87 9.23
N TYR A 382 2.51 -11.35 8.73
CA TYR A 382 3.54 -10.51 8.13
C TYR A 382 4.05 -11.11 6.84
N ALA A 383 3.87 -10.38 5.74
CA ALA A 383 4.40 -10.76 4.43
C ALA A 383 5.51 -9.79 4.00
N GLU A 384 6.73 -10.32 3.93
CA GLU A 384 7.85 -9.64 3.28
C GLU A 384 7.97 -10.10 1.83
N LEU A 385 7.77 -9.19 0.87
CA LEU A 385 7.75 -9.52 -0.55
C LEU A 385 9.15 -9.38 -1.18
N PRO A 386 9.73 -10.47 -1.72
CA PRO A 386 11.05 -10.43 -2.34
C PRO A 386 11.12 -9.48 -3.54
N PHE A 387 12.25 -8.81 -3.70
CA PHE A 387 12.57 -7.85 -4.78
C PHE A 387 11.66 -6.61 -4.84
N THR A 388 10.69 -6.50 -3.94
CA THR A 388 9.59 -5.56 -4.07
C THR A 388 9.95 -4.19 -3.51
N GLN A 389 9.55 -3.15 -4.21
CA GLN A 389 9.84 -1.74 -3.87
C GLN A 389 8.70 -1.09 -3.08
N HIS A 390 8.95 0.12 -2.57
CA HIS A 390 7.92 0.95 -1.94
C HIS A 390 6.76 1.21 -2.91
N ALA A 391 5.52 1.13 -2.41
CA ALA A 391 4.31 1.43 -3.19
C ALA A 391 4.05 0.49 -4.39
N PHE A 392 4.34 -0.80 -4.20
CA PHE A 392 4.17 -1.85 -5.21
C PHE A 392 2.71 -2.09 -5.65
N ASP A 393 1.74 -1.61 -4.88
CA ASP A 393 0.29 -1.72 -5.11
C ASP A 393 -0.28 -0.53 -5.91
N ILE A 394 0.52 0.48 -6.25
CA ILE A 394 0.09 1.61 -7.10
C ILE A 394 -0.26 1.13 -8.52
N PHE A 395 0.45 0.11 -9.00
CA PHE A 395 0.18 -0.48 -10.30
C PHE A 395 -0.77 -1.68 -10.16
N GLY A 396 -1.63 -1.87 -11.16
CA GLY A 396 -2.40 -3.11 -11.33
C GLY A 396 -1.53 -4.26 -11.82
N SER A 397 -0.43 -4.54 -11.12
CA SER A 397 0.50 -5.62 -11.42
C SER A 397 -0.05 -6.97 -10.95
N VAL A 398 0.56 -8.06 -11.42
CA VAL A 398 0.21 -9.42 -10.97
C VAL A 398 0.52 -9.60 -9.48
N ARG A 399 1.60 -8.96 -8.99
CA ARG A 399 1.95 -8.96 -7.56
C ARG A 399 0.88 -8.27 -6.74
N ALA A 400 0.46 -7.06 -7.13
CA ALA A 400 -0.60 -6.33 -6.45
C ALA A 400 -1.92 -7.12 -6.42
N ALA A 401 -2.23 -7.85 -7.50
CA ALA A 401 -3.40 -8.74 -7.54
C ALA A 401 -3.28 -9.91 -6.54
N HIS A 402 -2.13 -10.57 -6.47
CA HIS A 402 -1.90 -11.62 -5.45
C HIS A 402 -1.97 -11.06 -4.03
N THR A 403 -1.43 -9.86 -3.80
CA THR A 403 -1.53 -9.17 -2.51
C THR A 403 -2.98 -8.88 -2.14
N ALA A 404 -3.81 -8.40 -3.07
CA ALA A 404 -5.22 -8.15 -2.82
C ALA A 404 -5.97 -9.43 -2.39
N VAL A 405 -5.70 -10.56 -3.06
CA VAL A 405 -6.26 -11.88 -2.70
C VAL A 405 -5.78 -12.34 -1.33
N ALA A 406 -4.49 -12.18 -1.00
CA ALA A 406 -3.99 -12.55 0.31
C ALA A 406 -4.61 -11.72 1.44
N VAL A 407 -4.82 -10.42 1.20
CA VAL A 407 -5.55 -9.56 2.16
C VAL A 407 -6.99 -10.04 2.29
N GLU A 408 -7.68 -10.36 1.21
CA GLU A 408 -9.03 -10.94 1.25
C GLU A 408 -9.10 -12.22 2.08
N GLN A 409 -8.15 -13.14 1.91
CA GLN A 409 -8.08 -14.37 2.72
C GLN A 409 -7.90 -14.09 4.22
N PHE A 410 -7.04 -13.14 4.57
CA PHE A 410 -6.91 -12.68 5.96
C PHE A 410 -8.22 -12.09 6.49
N LEU A 411 -8.88 -11.24 5.71
CA LEU A 411 -10.13 -10.60 6.11
C LEU A 411 -11.31 -11.57 6.19
N ALA A 412 -11.33 -12.62 5.37
CA ALA A 412 -12.30 -13.69 5.45
C ALA A 412 -12.26 -14.39 6.82
N GLU A 413 -11.06 -14.64 7.35
CA GLU A 413 -10.89 -15.23 8.68
C GLU A 413 -11.36 -14.32 9.79
N VAL A 414 -10.95 -13.05 9.74
CA VAL A 414 -11.38 -12.04 10.72
C VAL A 414 -12.90 -11.89 10.70
N TYR A 415 -13.51 -11.84 9.51
CA TYR A 415 -14.95 -11.70 9.36
C TYR A 415 -15.71 -12.94 9.83
N ALA A 416 -15.23 -14.14 9.49
CA ALA A 416 -15.82 -15.39 9.98
C ALA A 416 -15.77 -15.49 11.52
N ALA A 417 -14.67 -15.04 12.14
CA ALA A 417 -14.57 -14.97 13.59
C ALA A 417 -15.56 -13.96 14.20
N HIS A 418 -15.72 -12.80 13.56
CA HIS A 418 -16.70 -11.78 13.97
C HIS A 418 -18.14 -12.32 13.93
N LEU A 419 -18.56 -12.93 12.82
CA LEU A 419 -19.89 -13.51 12.69
C LEU A 419 -20.17 -14.61 13.74
N ARG A 420 -19.16 -15.41 14.09
CA ARG A 420 -19.30 -16.42 15.17
C ARG A 420 -19.50 -15.76 16.53
N ALA A 421 -18.79 -14.67 16.81
CA ALA A 421 -18.92 -13.94 18.07
C ALA A 421 -20.34 -13.35 18.22
N ASP A 422 -20.91 -12.81 17.14
CA ASP A 422 -22.27 -12.26 17.15
C ASP A 422 -23.33 -13.34 17.39
N VAL A 423 -23.18 -14.51 16.77
CA VAL A 423 -24.08 -15.65 16.99
C VAL A 423 -24.05 -16.11 18.44
N VAL A 424 -22.87 -16.15 19.06
CA VAL A 424 -22.72 -16.50 20.48
C VAL A 424 -23.36 -15.44 21.38
N ALA A 425 -23.16 -14.15 21.08
CA ALA A 425 -23.75 -13.05 21.83
C ALA A 425 -25.29 -12.99 21.72
N ALA A 426 -25.85 -13.41 20.58
CA ALA A 426 -27.29 -13.44 20.33
C ALA A 426 -28.01 -14.68 20.91
N ALA A 427 -27.28 -15.67 21.44
CA ALA A 427 -27.88 -16.88 21.98
C ALA A 427 -28.55 -16.62 23.36
N PRO A 428 -29.83 -16.98 23.56
CA PRO A 428 -30.53 -16.74 24.82
C PRO A 428 -29.92 -17.61 25.93
N GLY A 429 -29.28 -16.97 26.92
CA GLY A 429 -28.68 -17.62 28.10
C GLY A 429 -27.25 -17.21 28.44
N ALA A 430 -26.61 -16.35 27.63
CA ALA A 430 -25.29 -15.79 27.91
C ALA A 430 -25.41 -14.41 28.61
N SER A 431 -25.83 -14.40 29.87
CA SER A 431 -25.69 -13.25 30.78
C SER A 431 -25.54 -13.72 32.21
#